data_AF-W1PW88-F1
#
_entry.id   AF-W1PW88-F1
#
_cell.length_a   1.000
_cell.length_b   1.000
_cell.length_c   1.000
_cell.angle_alpha   90.00
_cell.angle_beta   90.00
_cell.angle_gamma   90.00
#
_symmetry.space_group_name_H-M   'P 1'
#
loop_
_entity.id
_entity.type
_entity.pdbx_description
1 polymer ?
#
loop_
_entity_poly.entity_id
_entity_poly.type
_entity_poly.pdbx_seq_one_letter_code
_entity_poly.pdbx_strand_id
1 'polypeptide(L)'
;MLLGGEKYSKTHYEILSLKEDATHEEIRSSYRSSILIFHPDKSNNNCEGEEKSREDFLKIRKAWEILGDPRSRANYDRELRASRQLLAVADDVELEEMGIEQDSEGEAFELYHPCRCGDYYWVSSSELGEMGVSLNGKRIGKHGLGAVERELLLPCGSCSLKIRLKIPVN
;
A
#
# COMPACT_ATOMS: atom_id res chain seq x y z
N MET A 1 -17.05 1.79 22.95
CA MET A 1 -17.44 1.42 21.57
C MET A 1 -16.32 1.84 20.65
N LEU A 2 -15.93 0.93 19.76
CA LEU A 2 -14.71 0.91 18.95
C LEU A 2 -14.59 2.12 18.03
N LEU A 3 -13.38 2.68 17.88
CA LEU A 3 -12.82 3.02 16.57
C LEU A 3 -11.29 2.89 16.67
N GLY A 4 -10.81 1.71 16.29
CA GLY A 4 -9.40 1.42 16.09
C GLY A 4 -8.81 2.34 15.03
N GLY A 5 -7.58 2.75 15.27
CA GLY A 5 -6.81 3.53 14.32
C GLY A 5 -6.49 2.69 13.10
N GLU A 6 -6.84 3.21 11.93
CA GLU A 6 -6.24 2.80 10.68
C GLU A 6 -5.99 4.09 9.88
N LYS A 7 -4.72 4.50 9.79
CA LYS A 7 -4.26 5.52 8.84
C LYS A 7 -4.28 4.91 7.44
N TYR A 8 -5.48 4.68 6.90
CA TYR A 8 -5.66 4.61 5.45
C TYR A 8 -6.03 6.01 5.00
N SER A 9 -5.23 6.57 4.09
CA SER A 9 -5.62 7.76 3.34
C SER A 9 -6.94 7.46 2.62
N LYS A 10 -8.04 8.01 3.13
CA LYS A 10 -9.38 7.87 2.57
C LYS A 10 -9.35 8.19 1.07
N THR A 11 -9.95 7.32 0.27
CA THR A 11 -10.12 7.55 -1.16
C THR A 11 -11.05 8.74 -1.44
N HIS A 12 -11.00 9.30 -2.64
CA HIS A 12 -11.90 10.39 -3.04
C HIS A 12 -13.37 9.99 -3.00
N TYR A 13 -13.67 8.71 -3.25
CA TYR A 13 -15.01 8.15 -3.11
C TYR A 13 -15.46 8.14 -1.65
N GLU A 14 -14.61 7.70 -0.72
CA GLU A 14 -14.91 7.71 0.72
C GLU A 14 -15.08 9.12 1.28
N ILE A 15 -14.30 10.10 0.80
CA ILE A 15 -14.43 11.51 1.17
C ILE A 15 -15.83 12.03 0.79
N LEU A 16 -16.35 11.62 -0.36
CA LEU A 16 -17.72 11.94 -0.79
C LEU A 16 -18.76 10.94 -0.27
N SER A 17 -18.39 10.00 0.61
CA SER A 17 -19.28 8.93 1.12
C SER A 17 -19.98 8.14 0.00
N LEU A 18 -19.26 7.87 -1.09
CA LEU A 18 -19.73 7.13 -2.26
C LEU A 18 -18.97 5.82 -2.42
N LYS A 19 -19.60 4.91 -3.17
CA LYS A 19 -18.93 3.71 -3.67
C LYS A 19 -18.14 4.05 -4.94
N GLU A 20 -17.12 3.27 -5.26
CA GLU A 20 -16.32 3.43 -6.47
C GLU A 20 -17.14 3.20 -7.76
N ASP A 21 -18.23 2.44 -7.65
CA ASP A 21 -19.19 2.17 -8.72
C ASP A 21 -20.20 3.33 -8.91
N ALA A 22 -20.13 4.39 -8.10
CA ALA A 22 -21.07 5.50 -8.16
C ALA A 22 -21.09 6.17 -9.55
N THR A 23 -22.28 6.47 -10.02
CA THR A 23 -22.51 7.20 -11.26
C THR A 23 -22.08 8.66 -11.14
N HIS A 24 -21.85 9.33 -12.26
CA HIS A 24 -21.48 10.74 -12.26
C HIS A 24 -22.55 11.64 -11.61
N GLU A 25 -23.83 11.26 -11.74
CA GLU A 25 -24.95 11.98 -11.11
C GLU A 25 -24.93 11.84 -9.58
N GLU A 26 -24.64 10.64 -9.06
CA GLU A 26 -24.47 10.40 -7.62
C GLU A 26 -23.28 11.18 -7.04
N ILE A 27 -22.15 11.22 -7.77
CA ILE A 27 -20.97 12.03 -7.41
C ILE A 27 -21.34 13.51 -7.29
N ARG A 28 -22.09 14.03 -8.26
CA ARG A 28 -22.56 15.42 -8.27
C ARG A 28 -23.53 15.74 -7.15
N SER A 29 -24.47 14.84 -6.88
CA SER A 29 -25.46 15.00 -5.82
C SER A 29 -24.80 14.98 -4.44
N SER A 30 -23.90 14.03 -4.20
CA SER A 30 -23.16 13.94 -2.94
C SER A 30 -22.26 15.15 -2.71
N TYR A 31 -21.51 15.59 -3.73
CA TYR A 31 -20.66 16.78 -3.63
C TYR A 31 -21.46 18.02 -3.18
N ARG A 32 -22.61 18.28 -3.82
CA ARG A 32 -23.50 19.39 -3.45
C ARG A 32 -23.97 19.29 -2.00
N SER A 33 -24.38 18.10 -1.59
CA SER A 33 -24.86 17.84 -0.22
C SER A 33 -23.76 18.06 0.80
N SER A 34 -22.57 17.53 0.55
CA SER A 34 -21.40 17.67 1.42
C SER A 34 -20.94 19.12 1.53
N ILE A 35 -20.89 19.88 0.42
CA ILE A 35 -20.54 21.31 0.48
C ILE A 35 -21.54 22.11 1.33
N LEU A 36 -22.83 21.79 1.30
CA LEU A 36 -23.85 22.48 2.11
C LEU A 36 -23.77 22.16 3.61
N ILE A 37 -23.19 21.02 3.96
CA ILE A 37 -22.99 20.56 5.35
C ILE A 37 -21.70 21.15 5.90
N PHE A 38 -20.61 21.09 5.14
CA PHE A 38 -19.27 21.49 5.54
C PHE A 38 -18.89 22.92 5.12
N HIS A 39 -19.85 23.74 4.70
CA HIS A 39 -19.58 25.14 4.34
C HIS A 39 -19.10 25.93 5.58
N PRO A 40 -17.98 26.68 5.50
CA PRO A 40 -17.43 27.41 6.65
C PRO A 40 -18.39 28.50 7.19
N ASP A 41 -19.35 28.94 6.38
CA ASP A 41 -20.38 29.91 6.80
C ASP A 41 -21.41 29.33 7.81
N LYS A 42 -21.54 28.00 7.89
CA LYS A 42 -22.42 27.33 8.85
C LYS A 42 -21.73 26.92 10.16
N SER A 43 -20.40 27.02 10.27
CA SER A 43 -19.69 26.69 11.51
C SER A 43 -19.80 27.86 12.48
N ASN A 44 -20.87 27.85 13.28
CA ASN A 44 -21.09 28.85 14.32
C ASN A 44 -20.09 28.65 15.48
N ASN A 45 -19.11 29.55 15.59
CA ASN A 45 -18.42 29.97 16.82
C ASN A 45 -17.86 28.84 17.74
N ASN A 46 -17.05 27.93 17.21
CA ASN A 46 -16.21 27.06 18.05
C ASN A 46 -14.91 26.70 17.33
N CYS A 47 -13.77 27.18 17.85
CA CYS A 47 -12.47 27.16 17.16
C CYS A 47 -12.04 25.76 16.67
N GLU A 48 -12.34 24.69 17.40
CA GLU A 48 -12.01 23.31 17.00
C GLU A 48 -12.93 22.76 15.89
N GLY A 49 -14.15 23.27 15.77
CA GLY A 49 -15.11 22.88 14.73
C GLY A 49 -14.85 23.58 13.40
N GLU A 50 -14.31 24.80 13.44
CA GLU A 50 -13.97 25.60 12.26
C GLU A 50 -12.80 25.00 11.46
N GLU A 51 -11.74 24.56 12.14
CA GLU A 51 -10.58 23.97 11.47
C GLU A 51 -10.93 22.64 10.78
N LYS A 52 -11.63 21.73 11.46
CA LYS A 52 -12.10 20.47 10.88
C LYS A 52 -13.04 20.69 9.69
N SER A 53 -13.96 21.66 9.78
CA SER A 53 -14.88 21.99 8.69
C SER A 53 -14.12 22.51 7.45
N ARG A 54 -13.07 23.32 7.66
CA ARG A 54 -12.22 23.82 6.56
C ARG A 54 -11.39 22.71 5.92
N GLU A 55 -10.80 21.82 6.73
CA GLU A 55 -10.04 20.68 6.23
C GLU A 55 -10.91 19.72 5.41
N ASP A 56 -12.11 19.40 5.91
CA ASP A 56 -13.03 18.49 5.22
C ASP A 56 -13.60 19.14 3.96
N PHE A 57 -13.89 20.45 3.98
CA PHE A 57 -14.25 21.21 2.78
C PHE A 57 -13.18 21.13 1.69
N LEU A 58 -11.90 21.29 2.06
CA LEU A 58 -10.79 21.17 1.11
C LEU A 58 -10.68 19.76 0.53
N LYS A 59 -10.85 18.71 1.36
CA LYS A 59 -10.87 17.31 0.91
C LYS A 59 -12.02 17.04 -0.06
N ILE A 60 -13.23 17.51 0.25
CA ILE A 60 -14.42 17.37 -0.59
C ILE A 60 -14.21 18.06 -1.95
N ARG A 61 -13.66 19.28 -1.94
CA ARG A 61 -13.35 20.01 -3.18
C ARG A 61 -12.31 19.27 -4.03
N LYS A 62 -11.25 18.76 -3.42
CA LYS A 62 -10.22 17.98 -4.12
C LYS A 62 -10.79 16.68 -4.70
N ALA A 63 -11.65 15.99 -3.94
CA ALA A 63 -12.33 14.79 -4.42
C ALA A 63 -13.22 15.09 -5.64
N TRP A 64 -13.93 16.21 -5.64
CA TRP A 64 -14.74 16.65 -6.78
C TRP A 64 -13.90 17.04 -8.01
N GLU A 65 -12.75 17.69 -7.82
CA GLU A 65 -11.86 18.04 -8.93
C GLU A 65 -11.38 16.81 -9.71
N ILE A 66 -11.18 15.69 -9.01
CA ILE A 66 -10.76 14.43 -9.61
C ILE A 66 -11.95 13.61 -10.14
N LEU A 67 -13.00 13.44 -9.33
CA LEU A 67 -14.14 12.57 -9.68
C LEU A 67 -15.19 13.24 -10.57
N GLY A 68 -15.18 14.57 -10.64
CA GLY A 68 -16.13 15.37 -11.41
C GLY A 68 -15.81 15.41 -12.90
N ASP A 69 -14.56 15.22 -13.32
CA ASP A 69 -14.23 15.08 -14.74
C ASP A 69 -14.08 13.59 -15.11
N PRO A 70 -14.77 13.09 -16.17
CA PRO A 70 -14.68 11.69 -16.57
C PRO A 70 -13.26 11.21 -16.90
N ARG A 71 -12.39 12.08 -17.44
CA ARG A 71 -11.00 11.72 -17.78
C ARG A 71 -10.15 11.66 -16.52
N SER A 72 -10.28 12.65 -15.63
CA SER A 72 -9.60 12.67 -14.34
C SER A 72 -10.02 11.48 -13.47
N ARG A 73 -11.32 11.15 -13.45
CA ARG A 73 -11.86 9.97 -12.77
C ARG A 73 -11.25 8.69 -13.32
N ALA A 74 -11.22 8.52 -14.65
CA ALA A 74 -10.64 7.34 -15.25
C ALA A 74 -9.14 7.18 -14.94
N ASN A 75 -8.40 8.29 -14.86
CA ASN A 75 -7.00 8.26 -14.44
C ASN A 75 -6.87 7.86 -12.97
N TYR A 76 -7.68 8.47 -12.09
CA TYR A 76 -7.71 8.14 -10.68
C TYR A 76 -8.09 6.68 -10.42
N ASP A 77 -9.11 6.15 -11.12
CA ASP A 77 -9.54 4.75 -10.99
C ASP A 77 -8.46 3.78 -11.44
N ARG A 78 -7.68 4.14 -12.47
CA ARG A 78 -6.51 3.37 -12.92
C ARG A 78 -5.40 3.40 -11.88
N GLU A 79 -5.06 4.57 -11.34
CA GLU A 79 -4.05 4.71 -10.28
C GLU A 79 -4.47 3.97 -9.01
N LEU A 80 -5.74 4.05 -8.62
CA LEU A 80 -6.30 3.37 -7.46
C LEU A 80 -6.23 1.84 -7.64
N ARG A 81 -6.57 1.34 -8.84
CA ARG A 81 -6.41 -0.08 -9.17
C ARG A 81 -4.94 -0.52 -9.17
N ALA A 82 -4.05 0.27 -9.76
CA ALA A 82 -2.62 -0.02 -9.78
C ALA A 82 -2.02 -0.01 -8.37
N SER A 83 -2.41 0.95 -7.52
CA SER A 83 -2.00 1.03 -6.12
C SER A 83 -2.49 -0.19 -5.32
N ARG A 84 -3.72 -0.65 -5.55
CA ARG A 84 -4.23 -1.89 -4.95
C ARG A 84 -3.50 -3.14 -5.43
N GLN A 85 -3.14 -3.21 -6.71
CA GLN A 85 -2.33 -4.30 -7.26
C GLN A 85 -0.89 -4.27 -6.71
N LEU A 86 -0.34 -3.09 -6.44
CA LEU A 86 0.96 -2.95 -5.79
C LEU A 86 0.96 -3.52 -4.37
N LEU A 87 -0.18 -3.45 -3.67
CA LEU A 87 -0.40 -3.95 -2.31
C LEU A 87 -0.96 -5.38 -2.25
N ALA A 88 -1.19 -6.04 -3.37
CA ALA A 88 -1.68 -7.42 -3.43
C ALA A 88 -0.56 -8.40 -3.03
N VAL A 89 -0.24 -8.39 -1.74
CA VAL A 89 0.62 -9.39 -1.11
C VAL A 89 -0.22 -10.66 -0.97
N ALA A 90 0.20 -11.72 -1.67
CA ALA A 90 -0.46 -13.01 -1.66
C ALA A 90 -0.27 -13.74 -0.32
N ASP A 91 0.91 -13.59 0.28
CA ASP A 91 1.30 -14.25 1.52
C ASP A 91 2.49 -13.52 2.17
N ASP A 92 2.61 -13.65 3.49
CA ASP A 92 3.77 -13.22 4.26
C ASP A 92 4.63 -14.47 4.48
N VAL A 93 5.87 -14.46 4.01
CA VAL A 93 6.75 -15.64 4.10
C VAL A 93 7.97 -15.28 4.93
N GLU A 94 8.31 -16.13 5.90
CA GLU A 94 9.50 -15.95 6.72
C GLU A 94 10.75 -16.40 5.95
N LEU A 95 11.90 -15.76 6.20
CA LEU A 95 13.16 -16.16 5.58
C LEU A 95 13.51 -17.64 5.82
N GLU A 96 13.08 -18.21 6.95
CA GLU A 96 13.32 -19.61 7.31
C GLU A 96 12.55 -20.60 6.42
N GLU A 97 11.42 -20.15 5.85
CA GLU A 97 10.54 -20.91 4.95
C GLU A 97 10.98 -20.85 3.48
N MET A 98 11.98 -20.01 3.16
CA MET A 98 12.60 -19.98 1.84
C MET A 98 13.48 -21.22 1.63
N GLY A 99 13.37 -21.83 0.46
CA GLY A 99 14.37 -22.76 -0.05
C GLY A 99 15.66 -22.02 -0.36
N ILE A 100 16.81 -22.69 -0.22
CA ILE A 100 18.12 -22.14 -0.55
C ILE A 100 18.79 -23.09 -1.52
N GLU A 101 19.22 -22.55 -2.66
CA GLU A 101 20.15 -23.21 -3.57
C GLU A 101 21.50 -22.51 -3.51
N GLN A 102 22.56 -23.31 -3.41
CA GLN A 102 23.93 -22.82 -3.40
C GLN A 102 24.47 -22.92 -4.81
N ASP A 103 24.98 -21.80 -5.34
CA ASP A 103 25.64 -21.83 -6.64
C ASP A 103 26.94 -22.65 -6.53
N SER A 104 27.29 -23.36 -7.60
CA SER A 104 28.44 -24.28 -7.66
C SER A 104 29.79 -23.64 -7.32
N GLU A 105 29.85 -22.30 -7.31
CA GLU A 105 31.04 -21.51 -7.01
C GLU A 105 31.09 -21.00 -5.55
N GLY A 106 30.06 -21.23 -4.73
CA GLY A 106 30.11 -21.01 -3.28
C GLY A 106 30.04 -19.54 -2.80
N GLU A 107 29.88 -18.59 -3.72
CA GLU A 107 29.93 -17.14 -3.42
C GLU A 107 28.54 -16.49 -3.27
N ALA A 108 27.48 -17.07 -3.85
CA ALA A 108 26.11 -16.55 -3.78
C ALA A 108 25.09 -17.65 -3.49
N PHE A 109 24.06 -17.30 -2.71
CA PHE A 109 22.92 -18.17 -2.40
C PHE A 109 21.67 -17.59 -3.06
N GLU A 110 20.88 -18.44 -3.73
CA GLU A 110 19.56 -18.06 -4.23
C GLU A 110 18.50 -18.58 -3.27
N LEU A 111 17.69 -17.66 -2.75
CA LEU A 111 16.51 -17.99 -1.95
C LEU A 111 15.31 -18.06 -2.86
N TYR A 112 14.46 -19.07 -2.68
CA TYR A 112 13.24 -19.20 -3.46
C TYR A 112 12.05 -19.70 -2.64
N HIS A 113 10.85 -19.40 -3.13
CA HIS A 113 9.60 -19.91 -2.57
C HIS A 113 8.58 -20.19 -3.67
N PRO A 114 7.89 -21.34 -3.65
CA PRO A 114 6.94 -21.70 -4.69
C PRO A 114 5.73 -20.75 -4.69
N CYS A 115 5.35 -20.30 -5.87
CA CYS A 115 4.13 -19.56 -6.11
C CYS A 115 2.99 -20.51 -6.45
N ARG A 116 1.75 -20.14 -6.10
CA ARG A 116 0.53 -20.91 -6.42
C ARG A 116 0.27 -21.06 -7.93
N CYS A 117 0.95 -20.27 -8.77
CA CYS A 117 0.86 -20.40 -10.23
C CYS A 117 1.76 -21.51 -10.82
N GLY A 118 2.68 -22.08 -10.03
CA GLY A 118 3.65 -23.08 -10.48
C GLY A 118 5.08 -22.55 -10.67
N ASP A 119 5.26 -21.23 -10.68
CA ASP A 119 6.57 -20.58 -10.70
C ASP A 119 7.12 -20.29 -9.30
N TYR A 120 8.22 -19.55 -9.20
CA TYR A 120 8.90 -19.25 -7.95
C TYR A 120 9.02 -17.74 -7.74
N TYR A 121 8.95 -17.35 -6.47
CA TYR A 121 9.53 -16.11 -5.97
C TYR A 121 10.99 -16.38 -5.67
N TRP A 122 11.89 -15.48 -6.02
CA TRP A 122 13.31 -15.65 -5.73
C TRP A 122 13.97 -14.33 -5.37
N VAL A 123 15.06 -14.43 -4.61
CA VAL A 123 15.95 -13.31 -4.27
C VAL A 123 17.36 -13.83 -4.07
N SER A 124 18.33 -13.13 -4.61
CA SER A 124 19.74 -13.48 -4.43
C SER A 124 20.30 -12.94 -3.11
N SER A 125 21.32 -13.62 -2.58
CA SER A 125 22.08 -13.12 -1.43
C SER A 125 22.77 -11.78 -1.72
N SER A 126 23.04 -11.46 -2.99
CA SER A 126 23.61 -10.16 -3.39
C SER A 126 22.59 -9.03 -3.24
N GLU A 127 21.34 -9.22 -3.70
CA GLU A 127 20.27 -8.23 -3.55
C GLU A 127 19.97 -7.98 -2.06
N LEU A 128 19.97 -9.05 -1.26
CA LEU A 128 19.88 -8.93 0.20
C LEU A 128 21.09 -8.18 0.78
N GLY A 129 22.28 -8.38 0.23
CA GLY A 129 23.51 -7.66 0.59
C GLY A 129 23.42 -6.16 0.35
N GLU A 130 22.90 -5.73 -0.81
CA GLU A 130 22.57 -4.31 -1.09
C GLU A 130 21.52 -3.78 -0.11
N MET A 131 20.59 -4.66 0.27
CA MET A 131 19.66 -4.57 1.40
C MET A 131 20.32 -4.20 2.74
N GLY A 132 21.60 -4.53 2.90
CA GLY A 132 22.35 -4.57 4.17
C GLY A 132 22.10 -5.84 4.98
N VAL A 133 21.63 -6.93 4.36
CA VAL A 133 21.40 -8.25 4.95
C VAL A 133 22.47 -9.19 4.42
N SER A 134 23.36 -9.67 5.29
CA SER A 134 24.37 -10.68 4.90
C SER A 134 23.92 -12.05 5.38
N LEU A 135 23.97 -13.04 4.51
CA LEU A 135 23.61 -14.42 4.82
C LEU A 135 24.86 -15.30 4.82
N ASN A 136 25.05 -16.04 5.92
CA ASN A 136 25.97 -17.17 5.99
C ASN A 136 25.11 -18.45 6.05
N GLY A 137 24.61 -18.89 4.88
CA GLY A 137 23.60 -19.95 4.79
C GLY A 137 22.24 -19.51 5.35
N LYS A 138 21.60 -20.34 6.20
CA LYS A 138 20.34 -19.97 6.91
C LYS A 138 20.52 -18.96 8.05
N ARG A 139 21.74 -18.51 8.35
CA ARG A 139 22.02 -17.61 9.48
C ARG A 139 22.37 -16.21 8.99
N ILE A 140 21.72 -15.21 9.57
CA ILE A 140 21.95 -13.80 9.25
C ILE A 140 23.21 -13.31 9.98
N GLY A 141 24.16 -12.77 9.22
CA GLY A 141 25.33 -12.04 9.72
C GLY A 141 25.06 -10.54 9.77
N LYS A 142 25.32 -9.90 10.91
CA LYS A 142 25.10 -8.45 11.09
C LYS A 142 26.24 -7.64 10.47
N HIS A 143 25.91 -6.67 9.62
CA HIS A 143 26.78 -5.53 9.32
C HIS A 143 25.95 -4.23 9.36
N GLY A 144 26.16 -3.41 10.40
CA GLY A 144 25.82 -1.97 10.40
C GLY A 144 24.42 -1.55 10.86
N LEU A 145 24.40 -0.90 12.03
CA LEU A 145 23.48 0.16 12.53
C LEU A 145 21.96 0.00 12.26
N GLY A 146 21.25 -0.51 13.28
CA GLY A 146 19.81 -0.38 13.43
C GLY A 146 19.05 -1.68 13.16
N ALA A 147 18.68 -2.38 14.23
CA ALA A 147 17.79 -3.54 14.19
C ALA A 147 16.39 -3.08 13.77
N VAL A 148 16.11 -3.09 12.46
CA VAL A 148 14.78 -2.86 11.90
C VAL A 148 14.41 -4.14 11.17
N GLU A 149 13.30 -4.78 11.54
CA GLU A 149 12.71 -5.87 10.78
C GLU A 149 12.60 -5.43 9.31
N ARG A 150 13.21 -6.18 8.39
CA ARG A 150 13.19 -5.83 6.97
C ARG A 150 12.14 -6.66 6.27
N GLU A 151 11.31 -5.97 5.51
CA GLU A 151 10.29 -6.57 4.66
C GLU A 151 10.68 -6.31 3.20
N LEU A 152 10.68 -7.37 2.38
CA LEU A 152 10.94 -7.28 0.95
C LEU A 152 9.74 -7.82 0.16
N LEU A 153 9.30 -7.09 -0.85
CA LEU A 153 8.24 -7.56 -1.75
C LEU A 153 8.86 -8.31 -2.93
N LEU A 154 8.68 -9.63 -2.97
CA LEU A 154 9.16 -10.47 -4.05
C LEU A 154 8.06 -10.67 -5.09
N PRO A 155 8.22 -10.20 -6.34
CA PRO A 155 7.29 -10.49 -7.41
C PRO A 155 7.48 -11.93 -7.92
N CYS A 156 6.40 -12.57 -8.35
CA CYS A 156 6.50 -13.83 -9.07
C CYS A 156 6.99 -13.57 -10.50
N GLY A 157 7.88 -14.43 -11.02
CA GLY A 157 8.39 -14.32 -12.39
C GLY A 157 7.34 -14.46 -13.50
N SER A 158 6.20 -15.10 -13.20
CA SER A 158 5.21 -15.49 -14.21
C SER A 158 3.78 -15.05 -13.91
N CYS A 159 3.54 -14.41 -12.76
CA CYS A 159 2.21 -13.85 -12.45
C CYS A 159 2.31 -12.49 -11.74
N SER A 160 1.17 -11.84 -11.53
CA SER A 160 1.10 -10.54 -10.86
C SER A 160 1.12 -10.62 -9.33
N LEU A 161 1.29 -11.82 -8.75
CA LEU A 161 1.36 -12.01 -7.31
C LEU A 161 2.71 -11.56 -6.77
N LYS A 162 2.68 -11.08 -5.53
CA LYS A 162 3.86 -10.73 -4.75
C LYS A 162 3.75 -11.37 -3.39
N ILE A 163 4.87 -11.76 -2.80
CA ILE A 163 4.92 -12.14 -1.38
C ILE A 163 5.73 -11.11 -0.61
N ARG A 164 5.47 -11.02 0.68
CA ARG A 164 6.27 -10.21 1.59
C ARG A 164 7.22 -11.15 2.34
N LEU A 165 8.49 -11.09 2.00
CA LEU A 165 9.54 -11.77 2.72
C LEU A 165 9.86 -11.01 4.01
N LYS A 166 9.63 -11.64 5.16
CA LYS A 166 9.99 -11.11 6.49
C LYS A 166 11.37 -11.62 6.88
N ILE A 167 12.29 -10.69 7.12
CA ILE A 167 13.68 -10.97 7.48
C ILE A 167 13.86 -10.63 8.97
N PRO A 168 13.82 -11.63 9.87
CA PRO A 168 13.99 -11.39 11.30
C PRO A 168 15.44 -11.02 11.60
N VAL A 169 15.70 -9.85 12.17
CA VAL A 169 17.05 -9.44 12.56
C VAL A 169 17.33 -9.91 13.99
N ASN A 170 17.65 -11.19 14.18
CA ASN A 170 18.06 -11.72 15.49
C ASN A 170 19.56 -11.49 15.75
#